data_AF-A0A2I0N690-F1
#
_entry.id   AF-A0A2I0N690-F1
#
_cell.length_a   1.000
_cell.length_b   1.000
_cell.length_c   1.000
_cell.angle_alpha   90.00
_cell.angle_beta   90.00
_cell.angle_gamma   90.00
#
_symmetry.space_group_name_H-M   'P 1'
#
loop_
_entity.id
_entity.type
_entity.pdbx_description
1 polymer ?
#
loop_
_entity_poly.entity_id
_entity_poly.type
_entity_poly.pdbx_seq_one_letter_code
_entity_poly.pdbx_strand_id
1 'polypeptide(L)' 'AETGDDAHLIGADLAIKNRDNINLMRMMRCWKGIRHEQGQRVRGQRTRAHGRQGLAVGVIKRAEPQGGAKDAKKEDKK' A
#
# COMPACT_ATOMS: atom_id res chain seq x y z
N ALA A 1 -14.76 7.27 21.67
CA ALA A 1 -15.85 8.26 21.60
C ALA A 1 -15.33 9.41 20.76
N GLU A 2 -15.90 9.66 19.59
CA GLU A 2 -15.65 10.93 18.89
C GLU A 2 -16.54 11.97 19.54
N THR A 3 -15.97 12.70 20.50
CA THR A 3 -16.69 13.55 21.45
C THR A 3 -17.36 14.77 20.82
N GLY A 4 -17.32 14.93 19.49
CA GLY A 4 -17.91 16.07 18.78
C GLY A 4 -17.19 17.40 18.98
N ASP A 5 -16.16 17.44 19.83
CA ASP A 5 -15.41 18.64 20.18
C ASP A 5 -14.36 19.03 19.12
N ASP A 6 -14.14 20.34 18.98
CA ASP A 6 -13.11 20.91 18.10
C ASP A 6 -11.71 20.66 18.67
N ALA A 7 -10.96 19.73 18.05
CA ALA A 7 -9.61 19.37 18.47
C ALA A 7 -8.54 19.86 17.48
N HIS A 8 -7.54 20.59 17.98
CA HIS A 8 -6.35 20.95 17.21
C HIS A 8 -5.22 19.92 17.44
N LEU A 9 -5.14 18.92 16.55
CA LEU A 9 -4.18 17.82 16.66
C LEU A 9 -2.81 18.25 16.10
N ILE A 10 -1.74 18.08 16.88
CA ILE A 10 -0.37 18.40 16.47
C ILE A 10 0.52 17.16 16.61
N GLY A 11 1.52 17.03 15.74
CA GLY A 11 2.58 16.03 15.89
C GLY A 11 2.09 14.59 15.76
N ALA A 12 2.36 13.77 16.78
CA ALA A 12 2.10 12.33 16.76
C ALA A 12 0.59 11.99 16.75
N ASP A 13 -0.23 12.77 17.46
CA ASP A 13 -1.66 12.52 17.60
C ASP A 13 -2.39 12.61 16.26
N LEU A 14 -1.97 13.55 15.41
CA LEU A 14 -2.48 13.68 14.04
C LEU A 14 -2.20 12.42 13.21
N ALA A 15 -0.99 11.86 13.32
CA ALA A 15 -0.60 10.68 12.57
C ALA A 15 -1.38 9.44 13.04
N ILE A 16 -1.58 9.29 14.35
CA ILE A 16 -2.35 8.17 14.93
C ILE A 16 -3.81 8.25 14.48
N LYS A 17 -4.45 9.41 14.65
CA LYS A 17 -5.85 9.61 14.25
C LYS A 17 -6.07 9.39 12.75
N ASN A 18 -5.13 9.80 11.91
CA ASN A 18 -5.18 9.51 10.48
C ASN A 18 -5.10 8.01 10.16
N ARG A 19 -4.25 7.25 10.87
CA ARG A 19 -4.16 5.79 10.69
C ARG A 19 -5.44 5.11 11.13
N ASP A 20 -6.00 5.52 12.25
CA ASP A 20 -7.25 4.96 12.79
C ASP A 20 -8.42 5.20 11.84
N ASN A 21 -8.54 6.42 11.30
CA ASN A 21 -9.54 6.75 10.28
C ASN A 21 -9.39 5.89 9.02
N ILE A 22 -8.16 5.66 8.55
CA ILE A 22 -7.90 4.79 7.39
C ILE A 22 -8.27 3.33 7.69
N ASN A 23 -7.97 2.85 8.90
CA ASN A 23 -8.33 1.50 9.31
C ASN A 23 -9.85 1.33 9.39
N LEU A 24 -10.56 2.30 9.95
CA LEU A 24 -12.02 2.31 9.98
C LEU A 24 -12.62 2.30 8.57
N MET A 25 -12.08 3.10 7.64
CA MET A 25 -12.50 3.09 6.23
C MET A 25 -12.27 1.73 5.57
N ARG A 26 -11.13 1.07 5.83
CA ARG A 26 -10.82 -0.27 5.32
C ARG A 26 -11.79 -1.32 5.87
N MET A 27 -12.08 -1.28 7.17
CA MET A 27 -13.02 -2.20 7.81
C MET A 27 -14.44 -2.05 7.26
N MET A 28 -14.89 -0.82 7.06
CA MET A 28 -16.22 -0.52 6.49
C MET A 28 -16.33 -0.89 5.00
N ARG A 29 -15.21 -1.15 4.32
CA ARG A 29 -15.13 -1.41 2.87
C ARG A 29 -15.77 -0.31 2.01
N CYS A 30 -15.68 0.94 2.45
CA CYS A 30 -16.10 2.06 1.63
C CYS A 30 -15.15 2.23 0.43
N TRP A 31 -15.58 2.91 -0.63
CA TRP A 31 -14.77 3.08 -1.84
C TRP A 31 -13.38 3.68 -1.54
N LYS A 32 -13.30 4.67 -0.64
CA LYS A 32 -12.01 5.22 -0.19
C LYS A 32 -11.15 4.17 0.52
N GLY A 33 -11.75 3.36 1.40
CA GLY A 33 -11.07 2.29 2.12
C GLY A 33 -10.46 1.25 1.18
N ILE A 34 -11.23 0.77 0.20
CA ILE A 34 -10.77 -0.18 -0.82
C ILE A 34 -9.60 0.41 -1.61
N ARG A 35 -9.66 1.68 -1.99
CA ARG A 35 -8.56 2.37 -2.69
C ARG A 35 -7.32 2.50 -1.80
N HIS A 36 -7.48 2.78 -0.51
CA HIS A 36 -6.41 2.80 0.48
C HIS A 36 -5.78 1.43 0.75
N GLU A 37 -6.53 0.35 0.56
CA GLU A 37 -6.01 -1.03 0.62
C GLU A 37 -5.21 -1.37 -0.65
N GLN A 38 -5.75 -1.02 -1.82
CA GLN A 38 -5.11 -1.25 -3.13
C GLN A 38 -3.95 -0.29 -3.44
N GLY A 39 -3.67 0.70 -2.58
CA GLY A 39 -2.65 1.74 -2.82
C GLY A 39 -2.99 2.68 -3.99
N GLN A 40 -4.26 2.75 -4.39
CA GLN A 40 -4.72 3.60 -5.48
C GLN A 40 -5.10 5.00 -5.00
N ARG A 41 -5.08 5.97 -5.92
CA ARG A 41 -5.43 7.37 -5.64
C ARG A 41 -6.92 7.50 -5.26
N VAL A 42 -7.21 8.22 -4.19
CA VAL A 42 -8.53 8.23 -3.54
C VAL A 42 -9.47 9.35 -4.04
N ARG A 43 -9.00 10.32 -4.84
CA ARG A 43 -9.82 11.47 -5.28
C ARG A 43 -10.43 11.33 -6.69
N GLY A 44 -10.59 10.11 -7.19
CA GLY A 44 -11.15 9.87 -8.53
C GLY A 44 -10.22 10.29 -9.69
N GLN A 45 -8.94 10.46 -9.38
CA GLN A 45 -7.91 10.82 -10.38
C GLN A 45 -7.75 9.68 -11.40
N ARG A 46 -7.62 10.02 -12.69
CA ARG A 46 -7.43 9.04 -13.78
C ARG A 46 -6.10 8.28 -13.61
N THR A 47 -6.16 6.96 -13.53
CA THR A 47 -5.00 6.07 -13.32
C THR A 47 -4.50 5.36 -14.58
N ARG A 48 -5.10 5.63 -15.75
CA ARG A 48 -4.69 5.02 -17.02
C ARG A 48 -3.23 5.34 -17.40
N ALA A 49 -2.79 6.58 -17.19
CA ALA A 49 -1.44 7.02 -17.56
C ALA A 49 -0.53 7.25 -16.34
N HIS A 50 -1.09 7.66 -15.19
CA HIS A 50 -0.33 8.09 -14.01
C HIS A 50 -0.47 7.13 -12.84
N GLY A 51 0.53 7.12 -11.95
CA GLY A 51 0.52 6.29 -10.75
C GLY A 51 0.80 4.81 -11.02
N ARG A 52 1.52 4.51 -12.11
CA ARG A 52 2.08 3.19 -12.36
C ARG A 52 3.21 2.97 -11.37
N GLN A 53 3.01 2.03 -10.45
CA GLN A 53 4.00 1.57 -9.49
C GLN A 53 4.24 0.09 -9.79
N GLY A 54 5.49 -0.27 -10.09
CA GLY A 54 5.88 -1.59 -10.60
C GLY A 54 7.06 -1.48 -11.56
N LEU A 55 7.64 -2.62 -11.95
CA LEU A 55 8.73 -2.65 -12.92
C LEU A 55 8.24 -2.13 -14.27
N ALA A 56 8.90 -1.09 -14.78
CA ALA A 56 8.78 -0.74 -16.18
C ALA A 56 9.28 -1.94 -16.99
N VAL A 57 8.46 -2.43 -17.92
CA VAL A 57 8.92 -3.39 -18.94
C VAL A 57 9.84 -2.61 -19.87
N GLY A 58 11.10 -2.47 -19.46
CA GLY A 58 12.19 -2.00 -20.30
C GLY A 58 12.75 -3.16 -21.13
N VAL A 59 13.90 -2.94 -21.74
CA VAL A 59 14.63 -3.99 -22.46
C VAL A 59 15.31 -4.91 -21.46
N ILE A 60 14.79 -6.12 -21.28
CA ILE A 60 15.50 -7.19 -20.59
C ILE A 60 16.56 -7.71 -21.55
N LYS A 61 17.83 -7.30 -21.37
CA LYS A 61 18.95 -7.99 -22.02
C LYS A 61 18.96 -9.42 -21.50
N ARG A 62 18.85 -10.41 -22.40
CA ARG A 62 19.11 -11.81 -22.02
C ARG A 62 20.53 -11.86 -21.47
N ALA A 63 20.67 -12.10 -20.17
CA ALA A 63 21.92 -12.64 -19.67
C ALA A 63 21.97 -14.08 -20.17
N GLU A 64 23.01 -14.40 -20.93
CA GLU A 64 23.42 -15.77 -21.20
C GLU A 64 23.34 -16.60 -19.91
N PRO A 65 22.85 -17.85 -19.94
CA PRO A 65 22.78 -18.69 -18.76
C PRO A 65 24.19 -19.05 -18.28
N GLN A 66 24.75 -18.25 -17.38
CA GLN A 66 25.90 -18.67 -16.60
C GLN A 66 25.39 -19.59 -15.49
N GLY A 67 25.66 -20.88 -15.67
CA GLY A 67 25.23 -21.95 -14.79
C GLY A 67 25.78 -21.86 -13.36
N GLY A 68 25.16 -22.63 -12.48
CA GLY A 68 25.69 -22.94 -11.15
C GLY A 68 24.63 -22.89 -10.06
N ALA A 69 24.02 -24.04 -9.77
CA ALA A 69 23.16 -24.28 -8.62
C ALA A 69 23.84 -23.95 -7.28
N LYS A 70 23.05 -23.48 -6.29
CA LYS A 70 23.04 -24.05 -4.92
C LYS A 70 21.66 -23.89 -4.26
N ASP A 71 21.25 -25.01 -3.69
CA ASP A 71 19.96 -25.41 -3.15
C ASP A 71 19.59 -24.86 -1.76
N ALA A 72 18.30 -25.06 -1.45
CA ALA A 72 17.73 -25.50 -0.16
C ALA A 72 17.70 -24.54 1.06
N LYS A 73 16.51 -24.03 1.41
CA LYS A 73 15.57 -24.68 2.35
C LYS A 73 14.33 -23.82 2.61
N LYS A 74 13.16 -24.45 2.49
CA LYS A 74 11.86 -24.03 3.02
C LYS A 74 11.54 -25.01 4.15
N GLU A 75 11.12 -24.48 5.31
CA GLU A 75 10.49 -25.10 6.51
C GLU A 75 11.00 -24.27 7.71
N ASP A 76 10.18 -23.70 8.58
CA ASP A 76 9.10 -24.37 9.31
C ASP A 76 7.89 -23.48 9.60
N LYS A 77 6.74 -24.16 9.64
CA LYS A 77 5.46 -23.73 10.17
C LYS A 77 5.33 -24.34 11.57
N LYS A 78 5.38 -23.53 12.62
CA LYS A 78 4.73 -23.78 13.91
C LYS A 78 4.28 -22.46 14.53
#